data_AF-A0AA39UKJ5-F1
#
_entry.id   AF-A0AA39UKJ5-F1
#
_cell.length_a   1.000
_cell.length_b   1.000
_cell.length_c   1.000
_cell.angle_alpha   90.00
_cell.angle_beta   90.00
_cell.angle_gamma   90.00
#
_symmetry.space_group_name_H-M   'P 1'
#
loop_
_entity.id
_entity.type
_entity.pdbx_description
1 polymer ?
#
loop_
_entity_poly.entity_id
_entity_poly.type
_entity_poly.pdbx_seq_one_letter_code
_entity_poly.pdbx_strand_id
1 'polypeptide(L)'
;MQAWIKFVHLDQYPQCLHPWGIHENTKLRKSNGKHMLRAVLDLTLGTKEKSINTTNRSIGSHIHEPSQASAAMSHQNISPPKQVIKPLTKRLLDRALHKKEEFLTLVDRSPCTYVDGLYVRFMETVTCLMPRGDDDEICQELMKIGELIKDIMTIEDRILNAAGVGNDLVEAQQIREEMQEVERWLEDILCGTLEGVDILTKAYEDGTLLFQHVAK
;
A
#
# COMPACT_ATOMS: atom_id res chain seq x y z
N MET A 1 -47.99 -6.75 -2.78
CA MET A 1 -46.68 -7.27 -2.32
C MET A 1 -45.92 -6.10 -1.73
N GLN A 2 -45.97 -5.93 -0.41
CA GLN A 2 -45.26 -4.88 0.33
C GLN A 2 -44.29 -5.59 1.29
N ALA A 3 -42.99 -5.39 1.08
CA ALA A 3 -41.95 -5.91 1.95
C ALA A 3 -41.76 -4.93 3.12
N TRP A 4 -41.90 -5.44 4.34
CA TRP A 4 -41.71 -4.72 5.59
C TRP A 4 -40.21 -4.63 5.90
N ILE A 5 -39.69 -3.41 5.99
CA ILE A 5 -38.39 -3.11 6.60
C ILE A 5 -38.59 -3.18 8.11
N LYS A 6 -37.98 -4.18 8.76
CA LYS A 6 -37.91 -4.25 10.23
C LYS A 6 -36.80 -3.32 10.70
N PHE A 7 -37.19 -2.21 11.32
CA PHE A 7 -36.33 -1.44 12.22
C PHE A 7 -35.97 -2.33 13.42
N VAL A 8 -34.68 -2.57 13.63
CA VAL A 8 -34.18 -3.18 14.86
C VAL A 8 -34.12 -2.08 15.92
N HIS A 9 -35.02 -2.15 16.91
CA HIS A 9 -34.97 -1.32 18.11
C HIS A 9 -33.78 -1.77 18.97
N LEU A 10 -32.84 -0.86 19.17
CA LEU A 10 -31.61 -1.01 19.96
C LEU A 10 -31.80 -0.62 21.44
N ASP A 11 -32.99 -0.88 22.02
CA ASP A 11 -33.36 -0.37 23.36
C ASP A 11 -33.30 -1.41 24.48
N GLN A 12 -32.59 -2.53 24.32
CA GLN A 12 -32.40 -3.50 25.41
C GLN A 12 -30.97 -4.03 25.48
N TYR A 13 -30.04 -3.16 25.86
CA TYR A 13 -28.82 -3.60 26.52
C TYR A 13 -28.95 -3.39 28.03
N PRO A 14 -28.73 -4.43 28.87
CA PRO A 14 -28.74 -4.26 30.31
C PRO A 14 -27.60 -3.33 30.73
N GLN A 15 -27.93 -2.41 31.63
CA GLN A 15 -27.01 -1.44 32.21
C GLN A 15 -25.89 -2.15 32.98
N CYS A 16 -24.75 -2.39 32.33
CA CYS A 16 -23.47 -2.60 33.01
C CYS A 16 -22.92 -1.24 33.45
N LEU A 17 -23.62 -0.60 34.40
CA LEU A 17 -23.12 0.53 35.16
C LEU A 17 -22.07 0.02 36.15
N HIS A 18 -20.80 0.27 35.87
CA HIS A 18 -19.81 0.49 36.93
C HIS A 18 -18.88 1.66 36.57
N PRO A 19 -18.69 2.62 37.50
CA PRO A 19 -17.90 3.82 37.27
C PRO A 19 -16.44 3.53 37.54
N TRP A 20 -15.66 3.29 36.48
CA TRP A 20 -14.21 3.37 36.59
C TRP A 20 -13.79 4.81 36.35
N GLY A 21 -13.72 5.57 37.45
CA GLY A 21 -12.84 6.72 37.51
C GLY A 21 -11.41 6.25 37.35
N ILE A 22 -10.88 6.31 36.14
CA ILE A 22 -9.44 6.21 35.88
C ILE A 22 -8.96 7.65 35.66
N HIS A 23 -8.41 8.18 36.74
CA HIS A 23 -7.57 9.37 36.74
C HIS A 23 -6.39 9.16 35.77
N GLU A 24 -6.21 10.14 34.89
CA GLU A 24 -4.96 10.65 34.30
C GLU A 24 -3.72 9.74 34.36
N ASN A 25 -3.29 9.24 33.20
CA ASN A 25 -1.88 9.24 32.78
C ASN A 25 -1.71 8.89 31.29
N THR A 26 -2.10 9.80 30.40
CA THR A 26 -1.89 9.69 28.93
C THR A 26 -0.85 10.68 28.40
N LYS A 27 0.11 11.09 29.23
CA LYS A 27 1.33 11.80 28.79
C LYS A 27 2.53 10.88 28.93
N LEU A 28 2.74 9.99 27.95
CA LEU A 28 4.06 9.49 27.48
C LEU A 28 3.83 8.21 26.64
N ARG A 29 3.34 8.32 25.40
CA ARG A 29 3.48 7.23 24.39
C ARG A 29 3.15 7.61 22.94
N LYS A 30 3.22 8.89 22.57
CA LYS A 30 2.82 9.37 21.22
C LYS A 30 3.91 9.37 20.14
N SER A 31 5.13 8.85 20.34
CA SER A 31 6.19 8.99 19.32
C SER A 31 6.71 7.72 18.65
N ASN A 32 6.36 6.50 19.08
CA ASN A 32 7.09 5.31 18.62
C ASN A 32 6.26 4.24 17.87
N GLY A 33 4.93 4.39 17.75
CA GLY A 33 4.07 3.38 17.12
C GLY A 33 4.22 3.27 15.59
N LYS A 34 4.29 4.41 14.89
CA LYS A 34 4.31 4.43 13.41
C LYS A 34 5.56 3.82 12.78
N HIS A 35 6.69 3.79 13.47
CA HIS A 35 7.92 3.19 12.94
C HIS A 35 7.97 1.67 13.09
N MET A 36 7.16 1.08 13.97
CA MET A 36 7.24 -0.34 14.28
C MET A 36 6.47 -1.20 13.26
N LEU A 37 5.33 -0.72 12.75
CA LEU A 37 4.53 -1.46 11.75
C LEU A 37 5.26 -1.62 10.42
N ARG A 38 5.96 -0.57 9.94
CA ARG A 38 6.80 -0.66 8.73
C ARG A 38 7.94 -1.67 8.89
N ALA A 39 8.59 -1.71 10.05
CA ALA A 39 9.67 -2.65 10.32
C ALA A 39 9.20 -4.12 10.38
N VAL A 40 7.98 -4.38 10.85
CA VAL A 40 7.40 -5.74 10.90
C VAL A 40 6.95 -6.20 9.50
N LEU A 41 6.41 -5.31 8.68
CA LEU A 41 6.09 -5.58 7.27
C LEU A 41 7.35 -5.81 6.42
N ASP A 42 8.41 -5.02 6.63
CA ASP A 42 9.70 -5.22 5.95
C ASP A 42 10.37 -6.56 6.34
N LEU A 43 10.21 -7.01 7.59
CA LEU A 43 10.75 -8.29 8.08
C LEU A 43 10.01 -9.52 7.53
N THR A 44 8.72 -9.40 7.23
CA THR A 44 7.90 -10.50 6.69
C THR A 44 8.01 -10.62 5.17
N LEU A 45 8.27 -9.51 4.46
CA LEU A 45 8.43 -9.50 3.00
C LEU A 45 9.89 -9.63 2.52
N GLY A 46 10.87 -9.47 3.43
CA GLY A 46 12.30 -9.40 3.11
C GLY A 46 13.17 -10.56 3.63
N THR A 47 12.91 -11.80 3.25
CA THR A 47 13.90 -12.90 3.44
C THR A 47 14.08 -13.76 2.18
N LYS A 48 14.44 -13.12 1.06
CA LYS A 48 15.14 -13.77 -0.05
C LYS A 48 16.19 -12.85 -0.70
N GLU A 49 17.01 -12.18 0.10
CA GLU A 49 18.26 -11.64 -0.44
C GLU A 49 19.33 -12.73 -0.48
N LYS A 50 19.59 -13.22 -1.70
CA LYS A 50 20.77 -14.01 -2.03
C LYS A 50 22.01 -13.21 -1.62
N SER A 51 22.73 -13.76 -0.66
CA SER A 51 24.11 -13.41 -0.34
C SER A 51 24.98 -13.42 -1.61
N ILE A 52 25.30 -12.23 -2.12
CA ILE A 52 26.35 -12.04 -3.13
C ILE A 52 27.63 -11.75 -2.34
N ASN A 53 28.44 -12.80 -2.19
CA ASN A 53 29.80 -12.72 -1.67
C ASN A 53 30.62 -11.74 -2.53
N THR A 54 30.86 -10.55 -1.99
CA THR A 54 31.78 -9.58 -2.59
C THR A 54 33.17 -9.83 -2.00
N THR A 55 33.99 -10.56 -2.74
CA THR A 55 35.41 -10.76 -2.42
C THR A 55 36.18 -9.46 -2.68
N ASN A 56 36.62 -8.81 -1.60
CA ASN A 56 37.60 -7.73 -1.65
C ASN A 56 38.91 -8.24 -2.25
N ARG A 57 39.20 -7.86 -3.50
CA ARG A 57 40.52 -8.00 -4.10
C ARG A 57 41.18 -6.63 -4.14
N SER A 58 42.05 -6.39 -3.16
CA SER A 58 43.04 -5.32 -3.18
C SER A 58 43.92 -5.49 -4.43
N ILE A 59 43.85 -4.53 -5.35
CA ILE A 59 44.75 -4.42 -6.50
C ILE A 59 45.46 -3.08 -6.37
N GLY A 60 46.78 -3.17 -6.21
CA GLY A 60 47.68 -2.06 -6.01
C GLY A 60 47.65 -1.06 -7.17
N SER A 61 47.75 0.20 -6.79
CA SER A 61 47.98 1.34 -7.66
C SER A 61 49.36 1.27 -8.30
N HIS A 62 49.44 0.86 -9.56
CA HIS A 62 50.59 1.14 -10.41
C HIS A 62 50.19 2.22 -11.41
N ILE A 63 50.70 3.43 -11.17
CA ILE A 63 50.61 4.55 -12.11
C ILE A 63 51.46 4.16 -13.32
N HIS A 64 50.82 4.01 -14.47
CA HIS A 64 51.50 3.92 -15.76
C HIS A 64 50.82 4.89 -16.71
N GLU A 65 51.56 5.93 -17.07
CA GLU A 65 51.22 6.93 -18.07
C GLU A 65 51.32 6.31 -19.47
N PRO A 66 50.25 6.29 -20.29
CA PRO A 66 50.35 5.86 -21.68
C PRO A 66 50.42 7.07 -22.62
N SER A 67 51.46 7.00 -23.46
CA SER A 67 51.76 7.85 -24.60
C SER A 67 50.58 7.99 -25.56
N GLN A 68 50.36 9.23 -26.01
CA GLN A 68 49.37 9.61 -27.02
C GLN A 68 49.78 9.09 -28.40
N ALA A 69 49.06 8.07 -28.91
CA ALA A 69 49.05 7.72 -30.32
C ALA A 69 47.64 7.96 -30.88
N SER A 70 47.55 8.98 -31.72
CA SER A 70 46.33 9.45 -32.38
C SER A 70 45.90 8.45 -33.46
N ALA A 71 44.92 7.60 -33.15
CA ALA A 71 44.25 6.74 -34.13
C ALA A 71 42.90 7.37 -34.50
N ALA A 72 42.81 7.89 -35.73
CA ALA A 72 41.58 8.39 -36.32
C ALA A 72 40.57 7.25 -36.50
N MET A 73 39.75 7.01 -35.49
CA MET A 73 38.67 6.03 -35.54
C MET A 73 37.49 6.63 -36.32
N SER A 74 37.21 6.03 -37.49
CA SER A 74 36.05 6.32 -38.32
C SER A 74 34.77 6.02 -37.51
N HIS A 75 34.05 7.07 -37.14
CA HIS A 75 32.74 6.99 -36.50
C HIS A 75 31.72 6.43 -37.49
N GLN A 76 31.56 5.11 -37.53
CA GLN A 76 30.40 4.50 -38.17
C GLN A 76 29.15 4.95 -37.42
N ASN A 77 28.37 5.80 -38.08
CA ASN A 77 27.11 6.36 -37.62
C ASN A 77 26.04 5.25 -37.63
N ILE A 78 26.13 4.32 -36.68
CA ILE A 78 25.13 3.26 -36.48
C ILE A 78 23.90 3.93 -35.88
N SER A 79 22.94 4.25 -36.75
CA SER A 79 21.63 4.73 -36.32
C SER A 79 20.99 3.68 -35.40
N PRO A 80 20.54 4.04 -34.19
CA PRO A 80 19.97 3.07 -33.27
C PRO A 80 18.72 2.42 -33.87
N PRO A 81 18.53 1.10 -33.69
CA PRO A 81 17.38 0.37 -34.23
C PRO A 81 16.07 0.93 -33.64
N LYS A 82 15.36 1.71 -34.44
CA LYS A 82 14.26 2.61 -34.02
C LYS A 82 12.88 1.94 -33.80
N GLN A 83 12.74 0.60 -33.82
CA GLN A 83 11.41 0.00 -34.05
C GLN A 83 10.91 -1.08 -33.07
N VAL A 84 11.69 -1.56 -32.10
CA VAL A 84 11.24 -2.70 -31.24
C VAL A 84 10.68 -2.27 -29.86
N ILE A 85 10.84 -1.00 -29.47
CA ILE A 85 10.52 -0.55 -28.10
C ILE A 85 9.01 -0.34 -27.88
N LYS A 86 8.30 0.24 -28.85
CA LYS A 86 6.86 0.58 -28.71
C LYS A 86 5.94 -0.63 -28.47
N PRO A 87 6.14 -1.80 -29.12
CA PRO A 87 5.30 -2.97 -28.85
C PRO A 87 5.46 -3.53 -27.44
N LEU A 88 6.63 -3.34 -26.81
CA LEU A 88 6.90 -3.86 -25.47
C LEU A 88 6.21 -3.01 -24.40
N THR A 89 6.37 -1.69 -24.44
CA THR A 89 5.81 -0.80 -23.42
C THR A 89 4.29 -0.86 -23.43
N LYS A 90 3.68 -0.93 -24.62
CA LYS A 90 2.24 -1.16 -24.77
C LYS A 90 1.78 -2.44 -24.06
N ARG A 91 2.47 -3.57 -24.27
CA ARG A 91 2.12 -4.83 -23.60
C ARG A 91 2.29 -4.76 -22.08
N LEU A 92 3.26 -3.98 -21.59
CA LEU A 92 3.45 -3.76 -20.16
C LEU A 92 2.31 -2.91 -19.58
N LEU A 93 1.92 -1.84 -20.28
CA LEU A 93 0.78 -1.01 -19.90
C LEU A 93 -0.54 -1.81 -19.92
N ASP A 94 -0.77 -2.63 -20.94
CA ASP A 94 -1.95 -3.52 -21.02
C ASP A 94 -2.03 -4.44 -19.78
N ARG A 95 -0.88 -4.88 -19.24
CA ARG A 95 -0.82 -5.65 -17.98
C ARG A 95 -1.11 -4.80 -16.75
N ALA A 96 -0.67 -3.55 -16.71
CA ALA A 96 -1.00 -2.64 -15.61
C ALA A 96 -2.51 -2.35 -15.58
N LEU A 97 -3.12 -2.14 -16.75
CA LEU A 97 -4.57 -1.98 -16.89
C LEU A 97 -5.33 -3.24 -16.45
N HIS A 98 -4.83 -4.44 -16.76
CA HIS A 98 -5.43 -5.67 -16.24
C HIS A 98 -5.39 -5.74 -14.71
N LYS A 99 -4.28 -5.32 -14.10
CA LYS A 99 -4.15 -5.23 -12.64
C LYS A 99 -5.07 -4.16 -12.02
N LYS A 100 -5.31 -3.06 -12.73
CA LYS A 100 -6.35 -2.08 -12.37
C LYS A 100 -7.73 -2.73 -12.32
N GLU A 101 -8.09 -3.53 -13.32
CA GLU A 101 -9.39 -4.24 -13.34
C GLU A 101 -9.51 -5.29 -12.23
N GLU A 102 -8.42 -6.01 -11.92
CA GLU A 102 -8.37 -6.91 -10.74
C GLU A 102 -8.66 -6.13 -9.45
N PHE A 103 -8.02 -4.97 -9.26
CA PHE A 103 -8.26 -4.09 -8.12
C PHE A 103 -9.70 -3.55 -8.08
N LEU A 104 -10.24 -3.07 -9.20
CA LEU A 104 -11.62 -2.57 -9.27
C LEU A 104 -12.64 -3.66 -8.98
N THR A 105 -12.34 -4.91 -9.33
CA THR A 105 -13.16 -6.06 -8.97
C THR A 105 -13.08 -6.36 -7.47
N LEU A 106 -11.89 -6.25 -6.87
CA LEU A 106 -11.69 -6.45 -5.43
C LEU A 106 -12.48 -5.42 -4.61
N VAL A 107 -12.42 -4.14 -4.98
CA VAL A 107 -13.09 -3.04 -4.26
C VAL A 107 -14.54 -2.81 -4.66
N ASP A 108 -15.15 -3.77 -5.39
CA ASP A 108 -16.51 -3.67 -5.95
C ASP A 108 -16.80 -2.30 -6.59
N ARG A 109 -15.83 -1.81 -7.39
CA ARG A 109 -15.82 -0.53 -8.11
C ARG A 109 -15.84 0.74 -7.26
N SER A 110 -16.04 0.66 -5.94
CA SER A 110 -16.08 1.82 -5.05
C SER A 110 -15.11 1.63 -3.88
N PRO A 111 -13.87 2.13 -4.00
CA PRO A 111 -12.88 2.09 -2.92
C PRO A 111 -13.41 2.56 -1.56
N CYS A 112 -14.16 3.66 -1.53
CA CYS A 112 -14.69 4.20 -0.27
C CYS A 112 -15.73 3.27 0.37
N THR A 113 -16.67 2.75 -0.44
CA THR A 113 -17.71 1.82 0.05
C THR A 113 -17.09 0.50 0.52
N TYR A 114 -16.05 0.04 -0.18
CA TYR A 114 -15.30 -1.14 0.19
C TYR A 114 -14.64 -1.00 1.57
N VAL A 115 -13.91 0.10 1.81
CA VAL A 115 -13.25 0.36 3.10
C VAL A 115 -14.27 0.62 4.22
N ASP A 116 -15.35 1.35 3.94
CA ASP A 116 -16.46 1.55 4.88
C ASP A 116 -17.08 0.22 5.31
N GLY A 117 -17.31 -0.68 4.35
CA GLY A 117 -17.82 -2.03 4.63
C GLY A 117 -16.87 -2.87 5.49
N LEU A 118 -15.55 -2.76 5.28
CA LEU A 118 -14.56 -3.41 6.14
C LEU A 118 -14.56 -2.86 7.56
N TYR A 119 -14.65 -1.54 7.71
CA TYR A 119 -14.77 -0.90 9.01
C TYR A 119 -16.00 -1.41 9.78
N VAL A 120 -17.17 -1.43 9.14
CA VAL A 120 -18.42 -1.92 9.76
C VAL A 120 -18.27 -3.37 10.22
N ARG A 121 -17.75 -4.26 9.36
CA ARG A 121 -17.52 -5.67 9.72
C ARG A 121 -16.54 -5.82 10.87
N PHE A 122 -15.45 -5.06 10.88
CA PHE A 122 -14.53 -5.01 12.01
C PHE A 122 -15.26 -4.61 13.30
N MET A 123 -16.09 -3.57 13.27
CA MET A 123 -16.84 -3.13 14.46
C MET A 123 -17.83 -4.19 14.98
N GLU A 124 -18.37 -5.05 14.13
CA GLU A 124 -19.22 -6.18 14.54
C GLU A 124 -18.45 -7.24 15.36
N THR A 125 -17.12 -7.31 15.20
CA THR A 125 -16.26 -8.21 15.99
C THR A 125 -15.93 -7.67 17.38
N VAL A 126 -16.12 -6.36 17.61
CA VAL A 126 -15.84 -5.72 18.89
C VAL A 126 -16.91 -6.14 19.90
N THR A 127 -16.50 -6.88 20.93
CA THR A 127 -17.40 -7.36 21.97
C THR A 127 -16.81 -7.14 23.36
N CYS A 128 -17.59 -7.35 24.42
CA CYS A 128 -17.06 -7.29 25.79
C CYS A 128 -15.93 -8.31 26.05
N LEU A 129 -15.91 -9.42 25.30
CA LEU A 129 -14.87 -10.45 25.39
C LEU A 129 -13.67 -10.14 24.49
N MET A 130 -13.88 -9.36 23.43
CA MET A 130 -12.85 -8.97 22.46
C MET A 130 -12.92 -7.45 22.22
N PRO A 131 -12.48 -6.64 23.20
CA PRO A 131 -12.66 -5.18 23.16
C PRO A 131 -11.80 -4.48 22.09
N ARG A 132 -10.89 -5.21 21.44
CA ARG A 132 -10.07 -4.72 20.33
C ARG A 132 -10.63 -5.07 18.95
N GLY A 133 -11.66 -5.91 18.88
CA GLY A 133 -12.09 -6.53 17.64
C GLY A 133 -11.07 -7.56 17.10
N ASP A 134 -11.40 -8.14 15.96
CA ASP A 134 -10.57 -9.02 15.14
C ASP A 134 -10.19 -8.25 13.87
N ASP A 135 -8.90 -7.91 13.75
CA ASP A 135 -8.34 -7.14 12.64
C ASP A 135 -7.75 -8.02 11.53
N ASP A 136 -7.91 -9.36 11.61
CA ASP A 136 -7.38 -10.29 10.63
C ASP A 136 -7.94 -10.03 9.23
N GLU A 137 -9.23 -9.68 9.11
CA GLU A 137 -9.85 -9.37 7.80
C GLU A 137 -9.19 -8.14 7.16
N ILE A 138 -8.98 -7.06 7.93
CA ILE A 138 -8.34 -5.84 7.42
C ILE A 138 -6.89 -6.14 7.00
N CYS A 139 -6.16 -6.92 7.80
CA CYS A 139 -4.79 -7.32 7.47
C CYS A 139 -4.74 -8.17 6.18
N GLN A 140 -5.68 -9.09 5.99
CA GLN A 140 -5.77 -9.89 4.76
C GLN A 140 -6.03 -9.03 3.53
N GLU A 141 -6.94 -8.05 3.62
CA GLU A 141 -7.21 -7.14 2.51
C GLU A 141 -6.03 -6.21 2.22
N LEU A 142 -5.33 -5.73 3.25
CA LEU A 142 -4.09 -4.97 3.10
C LEU A 142 -3.03 -5.78 2.34
N MET A 143 -2.86 -7.06 2.67
CA MET A 143 -1.92 -7.94 1.95
C MET A 143 -2.27 -8.09 0.47
N LYS A 144 -3.55 -8.32 0.13
CA LYS A 144 -4.00 -8.45 -1.27
C LYS A 144 -3.74 -7.19 -2.07
N ILE A 145 -4.03 -6.02 -1.50
CA ILE A 145 -3.76 -4.73 -2.16
C ILE A 145 -2.25 -4.51 -2.31
N GLY A 146 -1.46 -4.84 -1.29
CA GLY A 146 0.01 -4.77 -1.34
C GLY A 146 0.62 -5.64 -2.44
N GLU A 147 0.08 -6.82 -2.69
CA GLU A 147 0.50 -7.68 -3.81
C GLU A 147 0.24 -7.03 -5.18
N LEU A 148 -0.94 -6.40 -5.36
CA LEU A 148 -1.28 -5.68 -6.60
C LEU A 148 -0.35 -4.47 -6.80
N ILE A 149 -0.08 -3.70 -5.76
CA ILE A 149 0.85 -2.55 -5.81
C ILE A 149 2.24 -3.02 -6.23
N LYS A 150 2.74 -4.12 -5.65
CA LYS A 150 4.05 -4.69 -6.00
C LYS A 150 4.11 -5.16 -7.46
N ASP A 151 3.04 -5.75 -7.97
CA ASP A 151 2.92 -6.13 -9.37
C ASP A 151 3.01 -4.91 -10.30
N ILE A 152 2.31 -3.82 -9.96
CA ILE A 152 2.36 -2.55 -10.72
C ILE A 152 3.76 -1.94 -10.67
N MET A 153 4.41 -1.86 -9.50
CA MET A 153 5.79 -1.35 -9.37
C MET A 153 6.76 -2.14 -10.25
N THR A 154 6.61 -3.47 -10.30
CA THR A 154 7.41 -4.32 -11.19
C THR A 154 7.18 -3.99 -12.67
N ILE A 155 5.95 -3.60 -13.04
CA ILE A 155 5.63 -3.18 -14.41
C ILE A 155 6.23 -1.80 -14.71
N GLU A 156 6.12 -0.84 -13.79
CA GLU A 156 6.72 0.50 -13.89
C GLU A 156 8.23 0.41 -14.14
N ASP A 157 8.94 -0.38 -13.35
CA ASP A 157 10.38 -0.59 -13.51
C ASP A 157 10.72 -1.12 -14.90
N ARG A 158 9.89 -2.02 -15.45
CA ARG A 158 10.10 -2.57 -16.80
C ARG A 158 9.80 -1.56 -17.89
N ILE A 159 8.79 -0.71 -17.72
CA ILE A 159 8.49 0.40 -18.66
C ILE A 159 9.64 1.41 -18.64
N LEU A 160 10.08 1.82 -17.46
CA LEU A 160 11.19 2.75 -17.27
C LEU A 160 12.47 2.23 -17.92
N ASN A 161 12.79 0.95 -17.73
CA ASN A 161 13.96 0.32 -18.36
C ASN A 161 13.83 0.18 -19.89
N ALA A 162 12.62 0.01 -20.42
CA ALA A 162 12.40 -0.19 -21.85
C ALA A 162 12.37 1.12 -22.65
N ALA A 163 11.75 2.17 -22.13
CA ALA A 163 11.48 3.42 -22.86
C ALA A 163 11.77 4.71 -22.09
N GLY A 164 12.22 4.62 -20.83
CA GLY A 164 12.44 5.78 -19.98
C GLY A 164 11.14 6.36 -19.41
N VAL A 165 11.20 7.63 -19.01
CA VAL A 165 10.05 8.37 -18.51
C VAL A 165 9.18 8.81 -19.69
N GLY A 166 7.92 8.36 -19.71
CA GLY A 166 6.95 8.69 -20.74
C GLY A 166 5.52 8.44 -20.28
N ASN A 167 4.55 8.64 -21.16
CA ASN A 167 3.13 8.53 -20.83
C ASN A 167 2.75 7.17 -20.24
N ASP A 168 3.28 6.06 -20.80
CA ASP A 168 3.02 4.70 -20.31
C ASP A 168 3.45 4.52 -18.83
N LEU A 169 4.54 5.17 -18.41
CA LEU A 169 5.01 5.13 -17.02
C LEU A 169 4.11 5.97 -16.12
N VAL A 170 3.73 7.17 -16.56
CA VAL A 170 2.83 8.06 -15.81
C VAL A 170 1.47 7.40 -15.59
N GLU A 171 0.94 6.72 -16.61
CA GLU A 171 -0.33 6.00 -16.51
C GLU A 171 -0.23 4.82 -15.52
N ALA A 172 0.86 4.03 -15.56
CA ALA A 172 1.09 2.98 -14.57
C ALA A 172 1.21 3.54 -13.13
N GLN A 173 1.86 4.69 -12.96
CA GLN A 173 1.99 5.36 -11.66
C GLN A 173 0.64 5.84 -11.11
N GLN A 174 -0.22 6.38 -11.96
CA GLN A 174 -1.59 6.76 -11.56
C GLN A 174 -2.37 5.55 -11.05
N ILE A 175 -2.26 4.41 -11.73
CA ILE A 175 -2.89 3.15 -11.28
C ILE A 175 -2.37 2.75 -9.90
N ARG A 176 -1.05 2.82 -9.68
CA ARG A 176 -0.44 2.53 -8.37
C ARG A 176 -0.93 3.48 -7.28
N GLU A 177 -1.00 4.77 -7.58
CA GLU A 177 -1.43 5.81 -6.63
C GLU A 177 -2.87 5.59 -6.16
N GLU A 178 -3.79 5.20 -7.06
CA GLU A 178 -5.17 4.81 -6.72
C GLU A 178 -5.19 3.62 -5.73
N MET A 179 -4.37 2.60 -5.95
CA MET A 179 -4.30 1.43 -5.05
C MET A 179 -3.67 1.78 -3.70
N GLN A 180 -2.60 2.59 -3.70
CA GLN A 180 -1.93 3.08 -2.48
C GLN A 180 -2.84 3.97 -1.63
N GLU A 181 -3.82 4.64 -2.25
CA GLU A 181 -4.80 5.40 -1.50
C GLU A 181 -5.65 4.49 -0.61
N VAL A 182 -6.14 3.37 -1.14
CA VAL A 182 -6.90 2.38 -0.36
C VAL A 182 -6.03 1.71 0.70
N GLU A 183 -4.78 1.35 0.36
CA GLU A 183 -3.80 0.84 1.32
C GLU A 183 -3.67 1.77 2.53
N ARG A 184 -3.48 3.08 2.31
CA ARG A 184 -3.39 4.08 3.37
C ARG A 184 -4.66 4.19 4.21
N TRP A 185 -5.83 4.03 3.62
CA TRP A 185 -7.09 4.05 4.37
C TRP A 185 -7.23 2.84 5.29
N LEU A 186 -6.82 1.65 4.82
CA LEU A 186 -6.79 0.45 5.67
C LEU A 186 -5.74 0.59 6.79
N GLU A 187 -4.57 1.15 6.50
CA GLU A 187 -3.55 1.46 7.51
C GLU A 187 -4.08 2.45 8.57
N ASP A 188 -4.89 3.44 8.18
CA ASP A 188 -5.50 4.41 9.09
C ASP A 188 -6.46 3.72 10.08
N ILE A 189 -7.29 2.79 9.59
CA ILE A 189 -8.16 1.98 10.45
C ILE A 189 -7.32 1.15 11.43
N LEU A 190 -6.31 0.41 10.95
CA LEU A 190 -5.42 -0.38 11.81
C LEU A 190 -4.65 0.47 12.83
N CYS A 191 -4.23 1.68 12.44
CA CYS A 191 -3.63 2.61 13.40
C CYS A 191 -4.64 3.00 14.48
N GLY A 192 -5.88 3.28 14.10
CA GLY A 192 -6.96 3.56 15.03
C GLY A 192 -7.25 2.39 15.99
N THR A 193 -7.26 1.15 15.51
CA THR A 193 -7.46 -0.03 16.39
C THR A 193 -6.36 -0.16 17.44
N LEU A 194 -5.11 0.16 17.09
CA LEU A 194 -3.97 0.17 18.01
C LEU A 194 -4.02 1.30 19.03
N GLU A 195 -4.58 2.45 18.68
CA GLU A 195 -4.80 3.57 19.60
C GLU A 195 -5.94 3.30 20.59
N GLY A 196 -7.01 2.65 20.10
CA GLY A 196 -8.18 2.26 20.88
C GLY A 196 -9.46 2.31 20.04
N VAL A 197 -10.34 1.32 20.20
CA VAL A 197 -11.59 1.23 19.43
C VAL A 197 -12.52 2.43 19.69
N ASP A 198 -12.48 3.01 20.88
CA ASP A 198 -13.19 4.25 21.22
C ASP A 198 -12.70 5.45 20.41
N ILE A 199 -11.38 5.56 20.23
CA ILE A 199 -10.75 6.61 19.42
C ILE A 199 -11.11 6.42 17.95
N LEU A 200 -11.01 5.19 17.44
CA LEU A 200 -11.37 4.85 16.07
C LEU A 200 -12.86 5.11 15.77
N THR A 201 -13.76 4.69 16.67
CA THR A 201 -15.21 4.95 16.54
C THR A 201 -15.50 6.44 16.48
N LYS A 202 -14.91 7.21 17.39
CA LYS A 202 -15.08 8.67 17.37
C LYS A 202 -14.55 9.28 16.08
N ALA A 203 -13.40 8.82 15.58
CA ALA A 203 -12.84 9.32 14.33
C ALA A 203 -13.77 9.05 13.13
N TYR A 204 -14.41 7.88 13.10
CA TYR A 204 -15.43 7.53 12.10
C TYR A 204 -16.68 8.41 12.19
N GLU A 205 -17.21 8.61 13.40
CA GLU A 205 -18.39 9.45 13.66
C GLU A 205 -18.14 10.92 13.29
N ASP A 206 -16.96 11.43 13.62
CA ASP A 206 -16.54 12.80 13.31
C ASP A 206 -16.23 12.98 11.80
N GLY A 207 -16.21 11.91 11.01
CA GLY A 207 -15.90 11.97 9.57
C GLY A 207 -14.45 12.33 9.30
N THR A 208 -13.53 11.89 10.18
CA THR A 208 -12.09 12.26 10.17
C THR A 208 -11.18 11.14 9.66
N LEU A 209 -11.72 9.96 9.36
CA LEU A 209 -10.95 8.89 8.72
C LEU A 209 -10.66 9.24 7.26
N LEU A 210 -9.49 8.83 6.78
CA LEU A 210 -8.99 9.24 5.47
C LEU A 210 -9.97 8.94 4.32
N PHE A 211 -10.61 7.77 4.32
CA PHE A 211 -11.55 7.38 3.24
C PHE A 211 -12.84 8.22 3.20
N GLN A 212 -13.20 8.88 4.29
CA GLN A 212 -14.42 9.71 4.38
C GLN A 212 -14.21 11.12 3.79
N HIS A 213 -12.96 11.54 3.58
CA HIS A 213 -12.64 12.86 3.02
C HIS A 213 -12.73 12.91 1.49
N VAL A 214 -12.60 11.77 0.81
CA VAL A 214 -12.57 11.70 -0.67
C VAL A 214 -13.98 11.66 -1.28
N ALA A 215 -14.99 11.31 -0.49
CA ALA A 215 -16.38 11.22 -0.95
C ALA A 215 -17.17 12.55 -0.92
N LYS A 216 -16.53 13.68 -0.57
CA LYS A 216 -17.16 15.01 -0.48
C LYS A 216 -16.82 15.87 -1.69
#